data_AF-U2EKH7-F1
#
_entry.id   AF-U2EKH7-F1
#
_cell.length_a   1.000
_cell.length_b   1.000
_cell.length_c   1.000
_cell.angle_alpha   90.00
_cell.angle_beta   90.00
_cell.angle_gamma   90.00
#
_symmetry.space_group_name_H-M   'P 1'
#
loop_
_entity.id
_entity.type
_entity.pdbx_description
1 polymer ?
#
loop_
_entity_poly.entity_id
_entity_poly.type
_entity_poly.pdbx_seq_one_letter_code
_entity_poly.pdbx_strand_id
1 'polypeptide(L)'
;MEKHEQINIVLGSALLFTIITSICSLPSRLSTVILTSGGLIGGINSFIKNNILWLIVVVIIILLLIVYIKKSNDTSYLHLLQNENIRLTTGVLVIIDGLVNLSSILPIYFTTIQSSYKVSHYVSDGMQALTTKILTIDIITVVIILFQICLGISLVKSYKKR
;
A
#
# COMPACT_ATOMS: atom_id res chain seq x y z
N MET A 1 7.92 24.80 -23.36
CA MET A 1 8.62 24.49 -22.11
C MET A 1 7.64 24.01 -21.04
N GLU A 2 6.57 24.75 -20.73
CA GLU A 2 5.57 24.39 -19.70
C GLU A 2 4.92 23.00 -19.86
N LYS A 3 4.59 22.57 -21.09
CA LYS A 3 3.97 21.25 -21.31
C LYS A 3 4.87 20.08 -20.90
N HIS A 4 6.18 20.18 -21.13
CA HIS A 4 7.11 19.11 -20.75
C HIS A 4 7.29 19.03 -19.24
N GLU A 5 7.29 20.18 -18.57
CA GLU A 5 7.39 20.26 -17.11
C GLU A 5 6.15 19.69 -16.42
N GLN A 6 4.95 20.01 -16.91
CA GLN A 6 3.69 19.43 -16.41
C GLN A 6 3.65 17.91 -16.59
N ILE A 7 4.08 17.39 -17.74
CA ILE A 7 4.15 15.94 -18.00
C ILE A 7 5.13 15.26 -17.03
N ASN A 8 6.28 15.87 -16.75
CA ASN A 8 7.24 15.34 -15.79
C ASN A 8 6.68 15.33 -14.36
N ILE A 9 5.90 16.36 -13.97
CA ILE A 9 5.25 16.40 -12.66
C ILE A 9 4.21 15.27 -12.51
N VAL A 10 3.40 15.04 -13.56
CA VAL A 10 2.39 13.96 -13.56
C VAL A 10 3.05 12.58 -13.52
N LEU A 11 4.05 12.33 -14.38
CA LEU A 11 4.76 11.05 -14.41
C LEU A 11 5.52 10.78 -13.11
N GLY A 12 6.16 11.81 -12.56
CA GLY A 12 6.90 11.71 -11.31
C GLY A 12 6.01 11.46 -10.09
N SER A 13 4.85 12.13 -10.04
CA SER A 13 3.88 11.90 -8.97
C SER A 13 3.25 10.52 -9.07
N ALA A 14 2.92 10.06 -10.30
CA ALA A 14 2.43 8.70 -10.53
C ALA A 14 3.45 7.63 -10.10
N LEU A 15 4.74 7.82 -10.37
CA LEU A 15 5.79 6.89 -9.97
C LEU A 15 5.96 6.84 -8.44
N LEU A 16 6.08 7.99 -7.78
CA LEU A 16 6.22 8.02 -6.32
C LEU A 16 4.97 7.47 -5.62
N PHE A 17 3.78 7.82 -6.12
CA PHE A 17 2.52 7.26 -5.62
C PHE A 17 2.48 5.74 -5.75
N THR A 18 2.83 5.21 -6.93
CA THR A 18 2.86 3.75 -7.17
C THR A 18 3.86 3.05 -6.26
N ILE A 19 5.05 3.63 -6.04
CA ILE A 19 6.06 3.05 -5.15
C ILE A 19 5.57 3.01 -3.71
N ILE A 20 5.06 4.14 -3.18
CA ILE A 20 4.61 4.22 -1.79
C ILE A 20 3.46 3.26 -1.54
N THR A 21 2.42 3.31 -2.38
CA THR A 21 1.25 2.43 -2.26
C THR A 21 1.62 0.95 -2.40
N SER A 22 2.53 0.61 -3.32
CA SER A 22 3.02 -0.76 -3.46
C SER A 22 3.75 -1.24 -2.21
N ILE A 23 4.66 -0.43 -1.65
CA ILE A 23 5.38 -0.76 -0.41
C ILE A 23 4.40 -0.92 0.77
N CYS A 24 3.43 -0.01 0.92
CA CYS A 24 2.43 -0.11 1.97
C CYS A 24 1.48 -1.30 1.79
N SER A 25 1.25 -1.77 0.57
CA SER A 25 0.41 -2.96 0.32
C SER A 25 1.13 -4.30 0.48
N LEU A 26 2.47 -4.32 0.50
CA LEU A 26 3.24 -5.56 0.59
C LEU A 26 3.01 -6.34 1.89
N PRO A 27 3.01 -5.73 3.10
CA PRO A 27 2.89 -6.48 4.34
C PRO A 27 1.52 -7.17 4.49
N SER A 28 0.43 -6.53 4.04
CA SER A 28 -0.89 -7.16 4.04
C SER A 28 -0.94 -8.35 3.09
N ARG A 29 -0.25 -8.29 1.94
CA ARG A 29 -0.12 -9.42 1.01
C ARG A 29 0.77 -10.54 1.57
N LEU A 30 1.85 -10.19 2.26
CA LEU A 30 2.75 -11.13 2.95
C LEU A 30 2.07 -11.90 4.08
N SER A 31 0.98 -11.38 4.65
CA SER A 31 0.19 -12.09 5.67
C SER A 31 -0.31 -13.46 5.19
N THR A 32 -0.52 -13.62 3.87
CA THR A 32 -0.91 -14.90 3.26
C THR A 32 0.15 -15.99 3.44
N VAL A 33 1.44 -15.62 3.56
CA VAL A 33 2.54 -16.55 3.84
C VAL A 33 2.42 -17.11 5.26
N ILE A 34 2.01 -16.28 6.23
CA ILE A 34 1.94 -16.61 7.65
C ILE A 34 0.68 -17.44 7.98
N LEU A 35 -0.40 -17.24 7.23
CA LEU A 35 -1.68 -17.92 7.45
C LEU A 35 -1.73 -19.35 6.90
N THR A 36 -0.77 -19.76 6.07
CA THR A 36 -0.84 -21.07 5.39
C THR A 36 -0.25 -22.18 6.26
N SER A 37 -1.02 -23.24 6.49
CA SER A 37 -0.65 -24.40 7.32
C SER A 37 0.42 -25.33 6.72
N GLY A 38 0.84 -25.10 5.47
CA GLY A 38 1.81 -25.93 4.74
C GLY A 38 3.29 -25.57 4.95
N GLY A 39 3.63 -24.82 6.01
CA GLY A 39 4.99 -24.34 6.26
C GLY A 39 5.46 -23.26 5.27
N LEU A 40 6.74 -22.91 5.33
CA LEU A 40 7.31 -21.76 4.61
C LEU A 40 7.20 -21.89 3.08
N ILE A 41 7.39 -23.11 2.55
CA ILE A 41 7.25 -23.41 1.11
C ILE A 41 5.79 -23.30 0.65
N GLY A 42 4.84 -23.83 1.44
CA GLY A 42 3.41 -23.71 1.16
C GLY A 42 2.91 -22.27 1.24
N GLY A 43 3.45 -21.49 2.17
CA GLY A 43 3.18 -20.06 2.30
C GLY A 43 3.69 -19.24 1.11
N ILE A 44 4.90 -19.50 0.62
CA ILE A 44 5.44 -18.85 -0.58
C ILE A 44 4.58 -19.18 -1.81
N ASN A 45 4.21 -20.45 -2.00
CA ASN A 45 3.38 -20.84 -3.14
C ASN A 45 2.01 -20.15 -3.12
N SER A 46 1.40 -20.04 -1.94
CA SER A 46 0.11 -19.35 -1.75
C SER A 46 0.24 -17.85 -1.97
N PHE A 47 1.33 -17.24 -1.52
CA PHE A 47 1.62 -15.82 -1.79
C PHE A 47 1.74 -15.57 -3.29
N ILE A 48 2.54 -16.36 -4.01
CA ILE A 48 2.72 -16.20 -5.46
C ILE A 48 1.37 -16.38 -6.16
N LYS A 49 0.65 -17.47 -5.88
CA LYS A 49 -0.64 -17.75 -6.52
C LYS A 49 -1.65 -16.61 -6.35
N ASN A 50 -1.72 -16.01 -5.15
CA ASN A 50 -2.68 -14.95 -4.85
C ASN A 50 -2.21 -13.54 -5.27
N ASN A 51 -0.90 -13.33 -5.49
CA ASN A 51 -0.33 -12.01 -5.74
C ASN A 51 0.43 -11.86 -7.06
N ILE A 52 0.57 -12.92 -7.87
CA ILE A 52 1.35 -12.88 -9.12
C ILE A 52 0.86 -11.81 -10.09
N LEU A 53 -0.46 -11.67 -10.26
CA LEU A 53 -1.05 -10.67 -11.15
C LEU A 53 -0.71 -9.26 -10.68
N TRP A 54 -0.82 -9.01 -9.38
CA TRP A 54 -0.48 -7.72 -8.78
C TRP A 54 1.00 -7.40 -8.95
N LEU A 55 1.90 -8.36 -8.69
CA LEU A 55 3.34 -8.20 -8.90
C LEU A 55 3.65 -7.83 -10.35
N ILE A 56 3.07 -8.55 -11.31
CA ILE A 56 3.27 -8.30 -12.73
C ILE A 56 2.81 -6.87 -13.08
N VAL A 57 1.61 -6.48 -12.65
CA VAL A 57 1.05 -5.16 -12.95
C VAL A 57 1.91 -4.05 -12.35
N VAL A 58 2.31 -4.16 -11.08
CA VAL A 58 3.16 -3.17 -10.41
C VAL A 58 4.51 -3.03 -11.12
N VAL A 59 5.15 -4.15 -11.48
CA VAL A 59 6.44 -4.14 -12.19
C VAL A 59 6.29 -3.48 -13.55
N ILE A 60 5.25 -3.79 -14.32
CA ILE A 60 4.99 -3.18 -15.63
C ILE A 60 4.78 -1.67 -15.49
N ILE A 61 3.96 -1.23 -14.54
CA ILE A 61 3.68 0.20 -14.32
C ILE A 61 4.98 0.95 -13.95
N ILE A 62 5.77 0.41 -13.02
CA ILE A 62 7.04 1.01 -12.62
C ILE A 62 8.01 1.07 -13.80
N LEU A 63 8.17 -0.01 -14.56
CA LEU A 63 9.05 -0.04 -15.74
C LEU A 63 8.62 0.97 -16.80
N LEU A 64 7.32 1.05 -17.10
CA LEU A 64 6.80 2.03 -18.05
C LEU A 64 7.10 3.45 -17.56
N LEU A 65 6.76 3.78 -16.32
CA LEU A 65 7.00 5.12 -15.76
C LEU A 65 8.49 5.48 -15.77
N ILE A 66 9.38 4.54 -15.43
CA ILE A 66 10.84 4.73 -15.50
C ILE A 66 11.29 5.01 -16.94
N VAL A 67 10.84 4.22 -17.90
CA VAL A 67 11.21 4.37 -19.33
C VAL A 67 10.74 5.73 -19.85
N TYR A 68 9.52 6.15 -19.52
CA TYR A 68 8.98 7.44 -19.93
C TYR A 68 9.71 8.64 -19.30
N ILE A 69 10.05 8.57 -18.01
CA ILE A 69 10.82 9.62 -17.31
C ILE A 69 12.25 9.69 -17.87
N LYS A 70 12.90 8.56 -18.10
CA LYS A 70 14.26 8.53 -18.69
C LYS A 70 14.27 9.13 -20.10
N LYS A 71 13.18 8.94 -20.86
CA LYS A 71 13.02 9.50 -22.20
C LYS A 71 12.75 11.02 -22.18
N SER A 72 12.29 11.60 -21.06
CA SER A 72 12.05 13.04 -20.92
C SER A 72 13.25 13.85 -20.39
N ASN A 73 14.44 13.24 -20.35
CA ASN A 73 15.73 13.88 -20.05
C ASN A 73 15.96 14.34 -18.59
N ASP A 74 15.15 13.87 -17.63
CA ASP A 74 15.38 14.10 -16.19
C ASP A 74 16.27 12.97 -15.61
N THR A 75 17.58 13.20 -15.57
CA THR A 75 18.59 12.16 -15.27
C THR A 75 18.75 11.79 -13.79
N SER A 76 17.89 12.26 -12.89
CA SER A 76 18.02 11.92 -11.47
C SER A 76 16.68 11.71 -10.78
N TYR A 77 16.41 10.46 -10.38
CA TYR A 77 15.22 10.09 -9.58
C TYR A 77 15.15 10.84 -8.25
N LEU A 78 16.29 11.35 -7.73
CA LEU A 78 16.35 12.22 -6.57
C LEU A 78 15.66 13.57 -6.82
N HIS A 79 15.60 14.03 -8.07
CA HIS A 79 14.91 15.26 -8.44
C HIS A 79 13.39 15.15 -8.21
N LEU A 80 12.81 13.94 -8.27
CA LEU A 80 11.38 13.72 -8.01
C LEU A 80 11.00 14.03 -6.55
N LEU A 81 11.89 13.72 -5.59
CA LEU A 81 11.69 14.03 -4.17
C LEU A 81 12.05 15.49 -3.83
N GLN A 82 12.86 16.13 -4.67
CA GLN A 82 13.21 17.55 -4.57
C GLN A 82 12.15 18.46 -5.17
N ASN A 83 11.44 18.01 -6.21
CA ASN A 83 10.39 18.77 -6.87
C ASN A 83 9.15 18.87 -5.96
N GLU A 84 8.83 20.11 -5.62
CA GLU A 84 7.80 20.46 -4.67
C GLU A 84 6.39 20.04 -5.13
N ASN A 85 6.08 20.29 -6.41
CA ASN A 85 4.78 19.95 -7.00
C ASN A 85 4.56 18.45 -7.02
N ILE A 86 5.60 17.68 -7.32
CA ILE A 86 5.57 16.22 -7.30
C ILE A 86 5.31 15.72 -5.88
N ARG A 87 6.03 16.24 -4.89
CA ARG A 87 5.90 15.83 -3.49
C ARG A 87 4.53 16.15 -2.91
N LEU A 88 4.01 17.35 -3.18
CA LEU A 88 2.68 17.78 -2.72
C LEU A 88 1.58 16.94 -3.37
N THR A 89 1.60 16.80 -4.69
CA THR A 89 0.60 16.01 -5.44
C THR A 89 0.60 14.56 -4.98
N THR A 90 1.78 13.95 -4.87
CA THR A 90 1.94 12.58 -4.35
C THR A 90 1.41 12.48 -2.92
N GLY A 91 1.80 13.41 -2.04
CA GLY A 91 1.37 13.37 -0.64
C GLY A 91 -0.14 13.44 -0.48
N VAL A 92 -0.81 14.31 -1.23
CA VAL A 92 -2.27 14.41 -1.27
C VAL A 92 -2.91 13.12 -1.80
N LEU A 93 -2.41 12.58 -2.91
CA LEU A 93 -2.88 11.30 -3.48
C LEU A 93 -2.76 10.16 -2.48
N VAL A 94 -1.62 10.04 -1.78
CA VAL A 94 -1.38 9.00 -0.77
C VAL A 94 -2.32 9.14 0.43
N ILE A 95 -2.60 10.37 0.88
CA ILE A 95 -3.57 10.61 1.97
C ILE A 95 -4.98 10.20 1.54
N ILE A 96 -5.42 10.64 0.35
CA ILE A 96 -6.76 10.32 -0.16
C ILE A 96 -6.92 8.81 -0.32
N ASP A 97 -5.96 8.14 -0.96
CA ASP A 97 -5.96 6.68 -1.11
C ASP A 97 -6.02 5.97 0.25
N GLY A 98 -5.20 6.41 1.22
CA GLY A 98 -5.21 5.87 2.58
C GLY A 98 -6.56 6.06 3.28
N LEU A 99 -7.20 7.22 3.16
CA LEU A 99 -8.52 7.49 3.74
C LEU A 99 -9.62 6.67 3.06
N VAL A 100 -9.57 6.53 1.73
CA VAL A 100 -10.51 5.69 0.97
C VAL A 100 -10.37 4.22 1.40
N ASN A 101 -9.13 3.72 1.47
CA ASN A 101 -8.87 2.36 1.95
C ASN A 101 -9.36 2.18 3.40
N LEU A 102 -9.07 3.12 4.29
CA LEU A 102 -9.54 3.06 5.67
C LEU A 102 -11.07 3.02 5.76
N SER A 103 -11.75 3.91 5.04
CA SER A 103 -13.22 4.00 5.04
C SER A 103 -13.91 2.77 4.46
N SER A 104 -13.30 2.13 3.46
CA SER A 104 -13.84 0.90 2.85
C SER A 104 -13.62 -0.33 3.73
N ILE A 105 -12.52 -0.38 4.48
CA ILE A 105 -12.10 -1.55 5.25
C ILE A 105 -12.67 -1.55 6.68
N LEU A 106 -12.81 -0.39 7.32
CA LEU A 106 -13.32 -0.30 8.69
C LEU A 106 -14.67 -1.01 8.91
N PRO A 107 -15.69 -0.82 8.05
CA PRO A 107 -16.98 -1.49 8.21
C PRO A 107 -16.85 -3.02 8.18
N ILE A 108 -15.98 -3.53 7.31
CA ILE A 108 -15.70 -4.97 7.18
C ILE A 108 -15.07 -5.48 8.49
N TYR A 109 -14.09 -4.77 9.04
CA TYR A 109 -13.46 -5.19 10.30
C TYR A 109 -14.40 -5.10 11.50
N PHE A 110 -15.26 -4.08 11.58
CA PHE A 110 -16.29 -4.02 12.61
C PHE A 110 -17.25 -5.20 12.56
N THR A 111 -17.71 -5.58 11.35
CA THR A 111 -18.59 -6.74 11.19
C THR A 111 -17.90 -8.06 11.50
N THR A 112 -16.62 -8.23 11.12
CA THR A 112 -15.80 -9.40 11.45
C THR A 112 -15.54 -9.53 12.96
N ILE A 113 -15.27 -8.42 13.67
CA ILE A 113 -15.11 -8.43 15.12
C ILE A 113 -16.43 -8.80 15.81
N GLN A 114 -17.54 -8.20 15.36
CA GLN A 114 -18.86 -8.46 15.95
C GLN A 114 -19.30 -9.92 15.74
N SER A 115 -19.04 -10.49 14.56
CA SER A 115 -19.33 -11.90 14.28
C SER A 115 -18.41 -12.82 15.09
N SER A 116 -17.12 -12.50 15.19
CA SER A 116 -16.15 -13.26 15.98
C SER A 116 -16.52 -13.31 17.47
N TYR A 117 -16.98 -12.19 18.04
CA TYR A 117 -17.43 -12.14 19.44
C TYR A 117 -18.71 -12.95 19.70
N LYS A 118 -19.62 -12.99 18.73
CA LYS A 118 -20.83 -13.84 18.80
C LYS A 118 -20.50 -15.33 18.69
N VAL A 119 -19.50 -15.68 17.89
CA VAL A 119 -19.09 -17.06 17.64
C VAL A 119 -18.15 -17.60 18.73
N SER A 120 -17.32 -16.76 19.37
CA SER A 120 -16.39 -17.20 20.42
C SER A 120 -17.08 -17.78 21.66
N HIS A 121 -18.37 -17.52 21.85
CA HIS A 121 -19.17 -18.14 22.91
C HIS A 121 -19.50 -19.62 22.66
N TYR A 122 -19.28 -20.14 21.44
CA TYR A 122 -19.81 -21.44 20.99
C TYR A 122 -18.77 -22.39 20.36
N VAL A 123 -17.46 -22.06 20.33
CA VAL A 123 -16.49 -22.79 19.47
C VAL A 123 -15.18 -23.20 20.17
N SER A 124 -14.64 -24.37 19.77
CA SER A 124 -13.40 -25.03 20.23
C SER A 124 -12.09 -24.22 20.04
N ASP A 125 -11.08 -24.51 20.86
CA ASP A 125 -9.73 -23.89 20.89
C ASP A 125 -9.07 -23.63 19.52
N GLY A 126 -9.20 -24.56 18.56
CA GLY A 126 -8.59 -24.42 17.23
C GLY A 126 -9.16 -23.27 16.39
N MET A 127 -10.45 -22.97 16.56
CA MET A 127 -11.10 -21.86 15.85
C MET A 127 -10.77 -20.52 16.50
N GLN A 128 -10.56 -20.51 17.82
CA GLN A 128 -10.16 -19.32 18.56
C GLN A 128 -8.78 -18.82 18.09
N ALA A 129 -7.81 -19.72 17.92
CA ALA A 129 -6.49 -19.40 17.39
C ALA A 129 -6.54 -18.81 15.96
N LEU A 130 -7.44 -19.31 15.11
CA LEU A 130 -7.64 -18.80 13.76
C LEU A 130 -8.25 -17.38 13.78
N THR A 131 -9.27 -17.16 14.62
CA THR A 131 -9.90 -15.86 14.85
C THR A 131 -8.90 -14.82 15.35
N THR A 132 -8.06 -15.17 16.33
CA THR A 132 -7.02 -14.26 16.84
C THR A 132 -6.00 -13.89 15.77
N LYS A 133 -5.61 -14.84 14.89
CA LYS A 133 -4.72 -14.56 13.75
C LYS A 133 -5.34 -13.59 12.75
N ILE A 134 -6.62 -13.79 12.40
CA ILE A 134 -7.35 -12.90 11.48
C ILE A 134 -7.43 -11.49 12.07
N LEU A 135 -7.86 -11.36 13.33
CA LEU A 135 -7.94 -10.06 14.01
C LEU A 135 -6.59 -9.35 14.07
N THR A 136 -5.51 -10.09 14.31
CA THR A 136 -4.15 -9.53 14.34
C THR A 136 -3.74 -8.95 12.98
N ILE A 137 -4.06 -9.66 11.89
CA ILE A 137 -3.76 -9.20 10.52
C ILE A 137 -4.59 -7.97 10.15
N ASP A 138 -5.86 -7.94 10.55
CA ASP A 138 -6.73 -6.79 10.33
C ASP A 138 -6.19 -5.54 11.05
N ILE A 139 -5.78 -5.67 12.32
CA ILE A 139 -5.15 -4.58 13.09
C ILE A 139 -3.87 -4.11 12.42
N ILE A 140 -2.98 -5.04 12.02
CA ILE A 140 -1.73 -4.70 11.31
C ILE A 140 -2.04 -3.92 10.02
N THR A 141 -3.07 -4.33 9.28
CA THR A 141 -3.50 -3.66 8.04
C THR A 141 -3.96 -2.23 8.32
N VAL A 142 -4.76 -1.99 9.36
CA VAL A 142 -5.15 -0.63 9.78
C VAL A 142 -3.93 0.22 10.14
N VAL A 143 -2.99 -0.33 10.92
CA VAL A 143 -1.76 0.39 11.32
C VAL A 143 -0.93 0.80 10.10
N ILE A 144 -0.83 -0.07 9.09
CA ILE A 144 -0.11 0.22 7.85
C ILE A 144 -0.81 1.33 7.06
N ILE A 145 -2.14 1.33 6.99
CA ILE A 145 -2.90 2.39 6.32
C ILE A 145 -2.70 3.73 7.04
N LEU A 146 -2.71 3.74 8.37
CA LEU A 146 -2.41 4.94 9.16
C LEU A 146 -0.98 5.43 8.91
N PHE A 147 -0.02 4.52 8.84
CA PHE A 147 1.37 4.85 8.49
C PHE A 147 1.47 5.44 7.07
N GLN A 148 0.75 4.90 6.09
CA GLN A 148 0.65 5.45 4.73
C GLN A 148 0.11 6.89 4.74
N ILE A 149 -0.96 7.15 5.50
CA ILE A 149 -1.51 8.51 5.67
C ILE A 149 -0.47 9.43 6.31
N CYS A 150 0.23 8.99 7.37
CA CYS A 150 1.29 9.75 8.00
C CYS A 150 2.45 10.07 7.05
N LEU A 151 2.85 9.13 6.19
CA LEU A 151 3.85 9.36 5.14
C LEU A 151 3.37 10.43 4.16
N GLY A 152 2.13 10.34 3.69
CA GLY A 152 1.52 11.37 2.84
C GLY A 152 1.52 12.75 3.50
N ILE A 153 1.15 12.84 4.78
CA ILE A 153 1.22 14.08 5.57
C ILE A 153 2.66 14.57 5.68
N SER A 154 3.64 13.69 5.88
CA SER A 154 5.05 14.06 5.96
C SER A 154 5.57 14.67 4.65
N LEU A 155 5.16 14.11 3.51
CA LEU A 155 5.47 14.65 2.19
C LEU A 155 4.87 16.06 1.99
N VAL A 156 3.62 16.26 2.43
CA VAL A 156 2.94 17.57 2.39
C VAL A 156 3.50 18.53 3.45
N LYS A 157 3.91 18.09 4.64
CA LYS A 157 4.42 18.97 5.69
C LYS A 157 5.83 19.47 5.38
N SER A 158 6.62 18.67 4.67
CA SER A 158 7.95 19.05 4.19
C SER A 158 7.91 20.21 3.17
N TYR A 159 6.73 20.51 2.59
CA TYR A 159 6.47 21.74 1.81
C TYR A 159 6.50 22.99 2.70
N LYS A 160 5.80 22.96 3.85
CA LYS A 160 5.61 24.15 4.70
C LYS A 160 6.86 24.56 5.51
N LYS A 161 7.97 23.80 5.41
CA LYS A 161 9.21 24.01 6.18
C LYS A 161 10.36 24.62 5.38
N ARG A 162 10.15 24.91 4.09
CA ARG A 162 11.01 25.79 3.27
C ARG A 162 10.25 27.08 2.98
#